data_AF-A0AB74UJ54-F1
#
_entry.id   AF-A0AB74UJ54-F1
#
_cell.length_a   1.000
_cell.length_b   1.000
_cell.length_c   1.000
_cell.angle_alpha   90.00
_cell.angle_beta   90.00
_cell.angle_gamma   90.00
#
_symmetry.space_group_name_H-M   'P 1'
#
loop_
_entity.id
_entity.type
_entity.pdbx_description
1 polymer ?
#
loop_
_entity_poly.entity_id
_entity_poly.type
_entity_poly.pdbx_seq_one_letter_code
_entity_poly.pdbx_strand_id
1 'polypeptide(L)'
;MTLRLLPEWHPQDAVQLTWPTPTSDWAPLLDTIEATLETMVVAIARYQPVLVCVHDAAQRERLTQRFDALGVDPGRRALIIADSDDTWARDHGPIAVSRDGAITLLDYVFTGWGGKFEAARDDRLSRALAAQGVFQVPLESQDLVLEGGAIESDGEGTLLTTSACLLNPNRNPHLDRDAVETRLCRDLGASRVLWLEHGHLEGDDTDSHIDTLARFCDAASIAYVRCDDPTDPHYAELAAMEREIKALRREDGSPYRLFALPWPKPCHDPDDGHRLPATYANFLIINGAVLVPTYGDAADFRALEVLKAAFPDRDLIPIDCRAVIRQHGSLHCLTMQLPHGALAPTLLAADAG
;
A
#
# COMPACT_ATOMS: atom_id res chain seq x y z
N MET A 1 5.81 -16.44 -23.05
CA MET A 1 5.01 -15.41 -22.38
C MET A 1 5.87 -14.80 -21.30
N THR A 2 6.06 -13.50 -21.37
CA THR A 2 6.74 -12.70 -20.35
C THR A 2 5.66 -12.11 -19.44
N LEU A 3 5.46 -12.74 -18.29
CA LEU A 3 4.58 -12.27 -17.22
C LEU A 3 5.44 -11.60 -16.16
N ARG A 4 4.99 -10.45 -15.64
CA ARG A 4 5.73 -9.68 -14.64
C ARG A 4 4.79 -8.83 -13.80
N LEU A 5 4.87 -8.94 -12.47
CA LEU A 5 4.32 -7.96 -11.54
C LEU A 5 5.03 -6.63 -11.71
N LEU A 6 4.25 -5.57 -11.92
CA LEU A 6 4.78 -4.22 -12.04
C LEU A 6 5.20 -3.71 -10.66
N PRO A 7 6.45 -3.24 -10.49
CA PRO A 7 6.88 -2.66 -9.23
C PRO A 7 6.16 -1.32 -9.01
N GLU A 8 6.10 -0.85 -7.76
CA GLU A 8 5.37 0.38 -7.43
C GLU A 8 5.91 1.60 -8.18
N TRP A 9 7.21 1.66 -8.48
CA TRP A 9 7.81 2.76 -9.24
C TRP A 9 7.58 2.68 -10.77
N HIS A 10 6.88 1.66 -11.28
CA HIS A 10 6.45 1.63 -12.68
C HIS A 10 5.62 2.89 -12.99
N PRO A 11 5.70 3.48 -14.21
CA PRO A 11 4.86 4.62 -14.56
C PRO A 11 3.38 4.38 -14.25
N GLN A 12 2.72 5.34 -13.62
CA GLN A 12 1.36 5.21 -13.10
C GLN A 12 0.40 6.16 -13.83
N ASP A 13 -0.84 5.71 -14.07
CA ASP A 13 -1.94 6.58 -14.50
C ASP A 13 -2.55 7.34 -13.32
N ALA A 14 -2.69 6.68 -12.16
CA ALA A 14 -3.27 7.27 -10.97
C ALA A 14 -2.88 6.53 -9.70
N VAL A 15 -3.16 7.15 -8.55
CA VAL A 15 -3.27 6.45 -7.26
C VAL A 15 -4.74 6.34 -6.89
N GLN A 16 -5.19 5.14 -6.55
CA GLN A 16 -6.51 4.88 -5.99
C GLN A 16 -6.50 5.11 -4.49
N LEU A 17 -7.54 5.79 -3.99
CA LEU A 17 -7.91 5.91 -2.59
C LEU A 17 -9.37 5.45 -2.42
N THR A 18 -9.70 4.88 -1.27
CA THR A 18 -11.10 4.61 -0.88
C THR A 18 -11.47 5.52 0.28
N TRP A 19 -12.57 6.26 0.14
CA TRP A 19 -12.93 7.31 1.10
C TRP A 19 -13.75 6.76 2.28
N PRO A 20 -13.45 7.13 3.53
CA PRO A 20 -14.15 6.63 4.71
C PRO A 20 -15.60 7.11 4.76
N THR A 21 -16.42 6.43 5.57
CA THR A 21 -17.83 6.82 5.77
C THR A 21 -18.10 7.09 7.25
N PRO A 22 -19.17 7.85 7.59
CA PRO A 22 -19.61 8.01 8.97
C PRO A 22 -20.11 6.72 9.64
N THR A 23 -20.16 5.61 8.89
CA THR A 23 -20.62 4.29 9.36
C THR A 23 -19.52 3.25 9.40
N SER A 24 -18.29 3.57 8.97
CA SER A 24 -17.13 2.67 9.13
C SER A 24 -16.44 2.92 10.47
N ASP A 25 -15.38 2.16 10.75
CA ASP A 25 -14.58 2.30 11.98
C ASP A 25 -13.92 3.68 12.12
N TRP A 26 -13.87 4.45 11.03
CA TRP A 26 -13.44 5.84 11.02
C TRP A 26 -14.43 6.81 11.65
N ALA A 27 -15.68 6.43 11.97
CA ALA A 27 -16.69 7.37 12.48
C ALA A 27 -16.21 8.27 13.64
N PRO A 28 -15.44 7.79 14.64
CA PRO A 28 -14.92 8.64 15.72
C PRO A 28 -13.82 9.61 15.28
N LEU A 29 -13.15 9.32 14.16
CA LEU A 29 -11.96 10.02 13.66
C LEU A 29 -12.17 10.65 12.28
N LEU A 30 -13.41 10.67 11.78
CA LEU A 30 -13.73 10.94 10.37
C LEU A 30 -13.09 12.24 9.88
N ASP A 31 -13.28 13.34 10.61
CA ASP A 31 -12.72 14.64 10.23
C ASP A 31 -11.18 14.61 10.12
N THR A 32 -10.51 13.84 10.99
CA THR A 32 -9.05 13.76 11.02
C THR A 32 -8.50 12.87 9.91
N ILE A 33 -9.15 11.74 9.61
CA ILE A 33 -8.73 10.90 8.48
C ILE A 33 -9.03 11.57 7.15
N GLU A 34 -10.17 12.27 7.02
CA GLU A 34 -10.48 13.04 5.82
C GLU A 34 -9.45 14.14 5.58
N ALA A 35 -9.00 14.86 6.61
CA ALA A 35 -7.95 15.86 6.47
C ALA A 35 -6.61 15.26 5.98
N THR A 36 -6.26 14.05 6.45
CA THR A 36 -5.07 13.33 5.98
C THR A 36 -5.23 12.92 4.51
N LEU A 37 -6.37 12.33 4.14
CA LEU A 37 -6.65 11.93 2.76
C LEU A 37 -6.69 13.13 1.82
N GLU A 38 -7.27 14.27 2.23
CA GLU A 38 -7.23 15.52 1.48
C GLU A 38 -5.79 15.99 1.22
N THR A 39 -4.94 15.90 2.24
CA THR A 39 -3.50 16.23 2.11
C THR A 39 -2.82 15.30 1.10
N MET A 40 -3.15 14.01 1.12
CA MET A 40 -2.64 13.04 0.14
C MET A 40 -3.15 13.34 -1.27
N VAL A 41 -4.45 13.64 -1.46
CA VAL A 41 -5.03 14.01 -2.76
C VAL A 41 -4.30 15.22 -3.34
N VAL A 42 -4.14 16.29 -2.55
CA VAL A 42 -3.42 17.49 -2.97
C VAL A 42 -1.96 17.17 -3.34
N ALA A 43 -1.28 16.34 -2.54
CA ALA A 43 0.10 15.95 -2.80
C ALA A 43 0.23 15.13 -4.10
N ILE A 44 -0.62 14.12 -4.30
CA ILE A 44 -0.56 13.23 -5.47
C ILE A 44 -0.93 13.98 -6.75
N ALA A 45 -1.99 14.80 -6.70
CA ALA A 45 -2.51 15.55 -7.86
C ALA A 45 -1.48 16.48 -8.52
N ARG A 46 -0.42 16.87 -7.78
CA ARG A 46 0.72 17.64 -8.32
C ARG A 46 1.54 16.87 -9.36
N TYR A 47 1.52 15.54 -9.31
CA TYR A 47 2.36 14.67 -10.13
C TYR A 47 1.55 13.81 -11.08
N GLN A 48 0.45 13.24 -10.60
CA GLN A 48 -0.39 12.32 -11.33
C GLN A 48 -1.84 12.40 -10.84
N PRO A 49 -2.80 11.93 -11.64
CA PRO A 49 -4.17 11.81 -11.21
C PRO A 49 -4.39 10.98 -9.92
N VAL A 50 -5.51 11.25 -9.26
CA VAL A 50 -6.06 10.46 -8.16
C VAL A 50 -7.42 9.90 -8.56
N LEU A 51 -7.67 8.63 -8.26
CA LEU A 51 -8.97 7.99 -8.34
C LEU A 51 -9.51 7.82 -6.91
N VAL A 52 -10.63 8.44 -6.58
CA VAL A 52 -11.25 8.32 -5.26
C VAL A 52 -12.54 7.52 -5.37
N CYS A 53 -12.59 6.37 -4.71
CA CYS A 53 -13.82 5.61 -4.52
C CYS A 53 -14.64 6.25 -3.40
N VAL A 54 -15.89 6.58 -3.68
CA VAL A 54 -16.82 7.24 -2.75
C VAL A 54 -18.08 6.40 -2.57
N HIS A 55 -18.67 6.45 -1.39
CA HIS A 55 -19.84 5.66 -1.01
C HIS A 55 -21.09 5.99 -1.84
N ASP A 56 -21.36 7.28 -2.04
CA ASP A 56 -22.58 7.74 -2.70
C ASP A 56 -22.42 9.08 -3.43
N ALA A 57 -23.50 9.54 -4.06
CA ALA A 57 -23.53 10.80 -4.80
C ALA A 57 -23.39 12.04 -3.90
N ALA A 58 -23.81 11.97 -2.64
CA ALA A 58 -23.71 13.10 -1.70
C ALA A 58 -22.26 13.29 -1.25
N GLN A 59 -21.55 12.20 -0.94
CA GLN A 59 -20.12 12.23 -0.65
C GLN A 59 -19.34 12.70 -1.88
N ARG A 60 -19.68 12.22 -3.08
CA ARG A 60 -19.06 12.71 -4.32
C ARG A 60 -19.17 14.22 -4.46
N GLU A 61 -20.38 14.77 -4.35
CA GLU A 61 -20.62 16.21 -4.50
C GLU A 61 -19.84 17.02 -3.45
N ARG A 62 -19.88 16.59 -2.18
CA ARG A 62 -19.15 17.24 -1.09
C ARG A 62 -17.64 17.25 -1.35
N LEU A 63 -17.08 16.13 -1.79
CA LEU A 63 -15.65 16.02 -2.06
C LEU A 63 -15.24 16.77 -3.33
N THR A 64 -16.07 16.82 -4.37
CA THR A 64 -15.85 17.70 -5.53
C THR A 64 -15.69 19.16 -5.09
N GLN A 65 -16.66 19.68 -4.32
CA GLN A 65 -16.60 21.05 -3.80
C GLN A 65 -15.39 21.29 -2.89
N ARG A 66 -15.05 20.30 -2.07
CA ARG A 66 -13.89 20.36 -1.18
C ARG A 66 -12.59 20.42 -1.95
N PHE A 67 -12.41 19.56 -2.95
CA PHE A 67 -11.24 19.52 -3.80
C PHE A 67 -11.11 20.78 -4.67
N ASP A 68 -12.23 21.38 -5.11
CA ASP A 68 -12.22 22.69 -5.77
C ASP A 68 -11.71 23.79 -4.85
N ALA A 69 -12.18 23.82 -3.60
CA ALA A 69 -11.71 24.78 -2.62
C ALA A 69 -10.23 24.59 -2.25
N LEU A 70 -9.73 23.35 -2.32
CA LEU A 70 -8.30 23.03 -2.14
C LEU A 70 -7.45 23.27 -3.40
N GLY A 71 -8.08 23.63 -4.53
CA GLY A 71 -7.39 23.92 -5.79
C GLY A 71 -6.86 22.67 -6.51
N VAL A 72 -7.45 21.50 -6.26
CA VAL A 72 -7.10 20.27 -6.98
C VAL A 72 -7.70 20.33 -8.38
N ASP A 73 -6.84 20.29 -9.40
CA ASP A 73 -7.24 20.31 -10.81
C ASP A 73 -8.29 19.22 -11.10
N PRO A 74 -9.48 19.57 -11.63
CA PRO A 74 -10.49 18.60 -12.05
C PRO A 74 -9.96 17.54 -13.02
N GLY A 75 -8.99 17.87 -13.88
CA GLY A 75 -8.33 16.91 -14.77
C GLY A 75 -7.35 15.94 -14.08
N ARG A 76 -7.10 16.13 -12.78
CA ARG A 76 -6.20 15.31 -11.94
C ARG A 76 -6.96 14.52 -10.87
N ARG A 77 -8.28 14.50 -10.90
CA ARG A 77 -9.09 13.75 -9.93
C ARG A 77 -10.28 13.09 -10.63
N ALA A 78 -10.59 11.87 -10.23
CA ALA A 78 -11.80 11.16 -10.65
C ALA A 78 -12.48 10.59 -9.41
N LEU A 79 -13.74 10.96 -9.17
CA LEU A 79 -14.52 10.48 -8.03
C LEU A 79 -15.58 9.49 -8.52
N ILE A 80 -15.41 8.22 -8.21
CA ILE A 80 -16.26 7.13 -8.69
C ILE A 80 -17.08 6.57 -7.53
N ILE A 81 -18.39 6.49 -7.72
CA ILE A 81 -19.29 5.92 -6.72
C ILE A 81 -19.10 4.39 -6.72
N ALA A 82 -18.48 3.88 -5.67
CA ALA A 82 -18.25 2.48 -5.41
C ALA A 82 -18.19 2.30 -3.89
N ASP A 83 -19.24 1.68 -3.35
CA ASP A 83 -19.39 1.44 -1.92
C ASP A 83 -18.31 0.48 -1.39
N SER A 84 -17.85 0.71 -0.16
CA SER A 84 -16.75 0.01 0.52
C SER A 84 -17.08 -0.21 2.00
N ASP A 85 -16.40 -1.16 2.65
CA ASP A 85 -16.47 -1.38 4.09
C ASP A 85 -15.43 -0.50 4.81
N ASP A 86 -14.21 -0.44 4.27
CA ASP A 86 -13.14 0.42 4.80
C ASP A 86 -12.33 1.11 3.67
N THR A 87 -11.16 1.67 4.01
CA THR A 87 -10.36 2.61 3.22
C THR A 87 -9.08 2.02 2.65
N TRP A 88 -8.78 0.76 2.99
CA TRP A 88 -7.48 0.11 2.76
C TRP A 88 -7.28 -0.36 1.32
N ALA A 89 -7.26 0.60 0.40
CA ALA A 89 -7.14 0.35 -1.03
C ALA A 89 -5.93 -0.50 -1.42
N ARG A 90 -4.87 -0.51 -0.61
CA ARG A 90 -3.72 -1.38 -0.79
C ARG A 90 -4.07 -2.86 -0.81
N ASP A 91 -5.03 -3.26 0.02
CA ASP A 91 -5.30 -4.65 0.30
C ASP A 91 -6.47 -5.20 -0.51
N HIS A 92 -7.47 -4.38 -0.82
CA HIS A 92 -8.60 -4.75 -1.71
C HIS A 92 -8.46 -4.28 -3.17
N GLY A 93 -7.47 -3.43 -3.45
CA GLY A 93 -7.22 -2.90 -4.79
C GLY A 93 -6.64 -3.95 -5.75
N PRO A 94 -6.76 -3.73 -7.07
CA PRO A 94 -6.26 -4.70 -8.04
C PRO A 94 -4.72 -4.69 -8.12
N ILE A 95 -4.13 -5.87 -8.29
CA ILE A 95 -2.67 -6.04 -8.47
C ILE A 95 -2.36 -6.09 -9.97
N ALA A 96 -1.46 -5.25 -10.46
CA ALA A 96 -1.21 -5.13 -11.88
C ALA A 96 0.00 -5.94 -12.39
N VAL A 97 -0.21 -6.73 -13.44
CA VAL A 97 0.83 -7.45 -14.16
C VAL A 97 0.94 -6.98 -15.60
N SER A 98 2.14 -7.12 -16.18
CA SER A 98 2.37 -7.04 -17.62
C SER A 98 2.47 -8.44 -18.20
N ARG A 99 1.65 -8.74 -19.23
CA ARG A 99 1.70 -9.95 -20.04
C ARG A 99 2.08 -9.59 -21.46
N ASP A 100 3.33 -9.88 -21.83
CA ASP A 100 3.89 -9.56 -23.15
C ASP A 100 3.73 -8.07 -23.52
N GLY A 101 3.85 -7.19 -22.53
CA GLY A 101 3.73 -5.73 -22.65
C GLY A 101 2.30 -5.19 -22.51
N ALA A 102 1.28 -6.04 -22.46
CA ALA A 102 -0.09 -5.63 -22.18
C ALA A 102 -0.37 -5.66 -20.67
N ILE A 103 -1.07 -4.65 -20.16
CA ILE A 103 -1.46 -4.60 -18.74
C ILE A 103 -2.68 -5.49 -18.50
N THR A 104 -2.65 -6.23 -17.39
CA THR A 104 -3.77 -6.97 -16.83
C THR A 104 -3.85 -6.68 -15.35
N LEU A 105 -5.05 -6.38 -14.85
CA LEU A 105 -5.32 -6.22 -13.44
C LEU A 105 -5.78 -7.56 -12.86
N LEU A 106 -5.27 -7.93 -11.69
CA LEU A 106 -5.65 -9.14 -10.97
C LEU A 106 -6.44 -8.74 -9.73
N ASP A 107 -7.60 -9.38 -9.57
CA ASP A 107 -8.55 -9.12 -8.50
C ASP A 107 -8.54 -10.32 -7.55
N TYR A 108 -7.74 -10.24 -6.49
CA TYR A 108 -7.62 -11.29 -5.49
C TYR A 108 -8.77 -11.26 -4.49
N VAL A 109 -8.98 -12.36 -3.79
CA VAL A 109 -9.99 -12.41 -2.73
C VAL A 109 -9.47 -11.61 -1.53
N PHE A 110 -10.27 -10.65 -1.07
CA PHE A 110 -10.03 -9.92 0.18
C PHE A 110 -11.04 -10.38 1.24
N THR A 111 -10.56 -10.60 2.46
CA THR A 111 -11.37 -11.19 3.53
C THR A 111 -11.38 -10.36 4.81
N GLY A 112 -10.86 -9.13 4.79
CA GLY A 112 -10.65 -8.36 6.03
C GLY A 112 -9.59 -9.03 6.90
N TRP A 113 -8.40 -9.28 6.32
CA TRP A 113 -7.23 -9.90 6.95
C TRP A 113 -7.54 -11.21 7.71
N GLY A 114 -8.19 -12.15 7.01
CA GLY A 114 -8.54 -13.46 7.57
C GLY A 114 -9.87 -13.46 8.34
N GLY A 115 -10.84 -12.63 7.92
CA GLY A 115 -12.17 -12.56 8.52
C GLY A 115 -12.23 -11.80 9.83
N LYS A 116 -11.25 -10.93 10.11
CA LYS A 116 -11.24 -10.08 11.31
C LYS A 116 -12.28 -8.96 11.22
N PHE A 117 -12.60 -8.52 10.00
CA PHE A 117 -13.54 -7.43 9.73
C PHE A 117 -14.48 -7.78 8.56
N GLU A 118 -15.60 -7.05 8.48
CA GLU A 118 -16.49 -7.11 7.32
C GLU A 118 -15.77 -6.52 6.09
N ALA A 119 -15.75 -7.26 4.99
CA ALA A 119 -14.98 -6.91 3.79
C ALA A 119 -15.73 -7.21 2.48
N ALA A 120 -17.02 -7.52 2.55
CA ALA A 120 -17.80 -7.97 1.40
C ALA A 120 -17.94 -6.91 0.30
N ARG A 121 -17.87 -5.61 0.65
CA ARG A 121 -17.87 -4.49 -0.30
C ARG A 121 -16.48 -4.24 -0.85
N ASP A 122 -15.47 -4.34 0.00
CA ASP A 122 -14.07 -4.17 -0.39
C ASP A 122 -13.65 -5.25 -1.39
N ASP A 123 -13.95 -6.53 -1.12
CA ASP A 123 -13.66 -7.66 -2.00
C ASP A 123 -14.25 -7.53 -3.41
N ARG A 124 -15.38 -6.82 -3.56
CA ARG A 124 -16.04 -6.60 -4.86
C ARG A 124 -15.73 -5.24 -5.48
N LEU A 125 -14.98 -4.38 -4.82
CA LEU A 125 -14.79 -2.99 -5.20
C LEU A 125 -14.12 -2.87 -6.57
N SER A 126 -13.04 -3.62 -6.80
CA SER A 126 -12.33 -3.67 -8.09
C SER A 126 -13.27 -4.10 -9.23
N ARG A 127 -14.10 -5.13 -9.00
CA ARG A 127 -15.11 -5.59 -9.98
C ARG A 127 -16.20 -4.54 -10.23
N ALA A 128 -16.62 -3.80 -9.21
CA ALA A 128 -17.58 -2.71 -9.34
C ALA A 128 -17.03 -1.53 -10.16
N LEU A 129 -15.74 -1.20 -10.00
CA LEU A 129 -15.05 -0.21 -10.82
C LEU A 129 -14.93 -0.68 -12.28
N ALA A 130 -14.56 -1.94 -12.51
CA ALA A 130 -14.49 -2.52 -13.85
C ALA A 130 -15.84 -2.47 -14.58
N ALA A 131 -16.94 -2.81 -13.89
CA ALA A 131 -18.29 -2.77 -14.44
C ALA A 131 -18.74 -1.34 -14.85
N GLN A 132 -18.16 -0.31 -14.22
CA GLN A 132 -18.37 1.09 -14.57
C GLN A 132 -17.46 1.59 -15.70
N GLY A 133 -16.60 0.72 -16.26
CA GLY A 133 -15.66 1.09 -17.32
C GLY A 133 -14.47 1.90 -16.83
N VAL A 134 -14.13 1.81 -15.55
CA VAL A 134 -12.97 2.54 -14.99
C VAL A 134 -11.66 2.04 -15.59
N PHE A 135 -11.55 0.72 -15.76
CA PHE A 135 -10.37 0.09 -16.35
C PHE A 135 -10.57 -0.12 -17.85
N GLN A 136 -9.60 0.29 -18.67
CA GLN A 136 -9.58 -0.03 -20.11
C GLN A 136 -8.90 -1.36 -20.42
N VAL A 137 -8.37 -2.02 -19.38
CA VAL A 137 -7.64 -3.29 -19.44
C VAL A 137 -8.45 -4.40 -18.77
N PRO A 138 -8.15 -5.68 -19.04
CA PRO A 138 -8.83 -6.78 -18.37
C PRO A 138 -8.61 -6.76 -16.85
N LEU A 139 -9.67 -7.08 -16.10
CA LEU A 139 -9.63 -7.43 -14.69
C LEU A 139 -9.91 -8.93 -14.55
N GLU A 140 -8.95 -9.70 -14.02
CA GLU A 140 -9.02 -11.16 -13.86
C GLU A 140 -9.14 -11.52 -12.39
N SER A 141 -10.30 -12.04 -11.96
CA SER A 141 -10.48 -12.51 -10.59
C SER A 141 -9.66 -13.78 -10.30
N GLN A 142 -9.03 -13.81 -9.14
CA GLN A 142 -8.26 -14.93 -8.59
C GLN A 142 -9.02 -15.54 -7.40
N ASP A 143 -8.81 -16.83 -7.14
CA ASP A 143 -9.42 -17.55 -6.00
C ASP A 143 -8.49 -17.64 -4.78
N LEU A 144 -7.31 -17.03 -4.83
CA LEU A 144 -6.36 -16.94 -3.73
C LEU A 144 -6.71 -15.73 -2.84
N VAL A 145 -6.69 -15.92 -1.51
CA VAL A 145 -6.74 -14.79 -0.57
C VAL A 145 -5.37 -14.14 -0.54
N LEU A 146 -5.29 -12.87 -0.95
CA LEU A 146 -4.03 -12.13 -1.02
C LEU A 146 -4.29 -10.62 -0.96
N GLU A 147 -3.65 -9.98 0.00
CA GLU A 147 -3.61 -8.53 0.13
C GLU A 147 -2.39 -7.93 -0.59
N GLY A 148 -2.55 -6.78 -1.24
CA GLY A 148 -1.43 -6.10 -1.90
C GLY A 148 -0.32 -5.66 -0.93
N GLY A 149 -0.64 -5.31 0.31
CA GLY A 149 0.35 -4.95 1.34
C GLY A 149 1.17 -6.15 1.85
N ALA A 150 0.72 -7.37 1.60
CA ALA A 150 1.41 -8.60 2.00
C ALA A 150 2.55 -9.01 1.06
N ILE A 151 2.70 -8.35 -0.09
CA ILE A 151 3.77 -8.62 -1.07
C ILE A 151 4.46 -7.36 -1.58
N GLU A 152 5.74 -7.50 -1.91
CA GLU A 152 6.57 -6.47 -2.54
C GLU A 152 7.26 -7.05 -3.78
N SER A 153 7.50 -6.24 -4.80
CA SER A 153 8.14 -6.70 -6.05
C SER A 153 9.27 -5.78 -6.50
N ASP A 154 10.37 -6.40 -6.94
CA ASP A 154 11.50 -5.70 -7.56
C ASP A 154 11.25 -5.35 -9.04
N GLY A 155 10.16 -5.86 -9.64
CA GLY A 155 9.87 -5.72 -11.06
C GLY A 155 10.80 -6.50 -12.00
N GLU A 156 11.70 -7.33 -11.47
CA GLU A 156 12.67 -8.16 -12.19
C GLU A 156 12.47 -9.67 -11.93
N GLY A 157 11.44 -10.04 -11.17
CA GLY A 157 11.03 -11.44 -10.95
C GLY A 157 11.17 -11.90 -9.50
N THR A 158 11.59 -11.02 -8.59
CA THR A 158 11.65 -11.31 -7.15
C THR A 158 10.43 -10.75 -6.44
N LEU A 159 9.79 -11.57 -5.61
CA LEU A 159 8.87 -11.09 -4.58
C LEU A 159 9.55 -11.07 -3.22
N LEU A 160 9.14 -10.14 -2.37
CA LEU A 160 9.46 -10.10 -0.94
C LEU A 160 8.17 -10.18 -0.15
N THR A 161 8.15 -10.98 0.90
CA THR A 161 6.97 -11.17 1.76
C THR A 161 7.37 -11.69 3.15
N THR A 162 6.40 -11.84 4.05
CA THR A 162 6.56 -12.42 5.38
C THR A 162 5.88 -13.77 5.48
N SER A 163 6.48 -14.72 6.20
CA SER A 163 5.83 -16.00 6.48
C SER A 163 4.65 -15.86 7.45
N ALA A 164 4.73 -14.92 8.40
CA ALA A 164 3.69 -14.63 9.37
C ALA A 164 2.32 -14.32 8.73
N CYS A 165 2.31 -13.56 7.63
CA CYS A 165 1.07 -13.23 6.91
C CYS A 165 0.63 -14.34 5.96
N LEU A 166 1.43 -14.64 4.92
CA LEU A 166 1.00 -15.51 3.81
C LEU A 166 0.78 -16.97 4.20
N LEU A 167 1.43 -17.45 5.28
CA LEU A 167 1.26 -18.80 5.81
C LEU A 167 0.33 -18.83 7.03
N ASN A 168 -0.29 -17.70 7.38
CA ASN A 168 -1.29 -17.68 8.42
C ASN A 168 -2.47 -18.58 8.01
N PRO A 169 -2.92 -19.51 8.88
CA PRO A 169 -4.07 -20.36 8.59
C PRO A 169 -5.37 -19.59 8.30
N ASN A 170 -5.46 -18.31 8.68
CA ASN A 170 -6.63 -17.48 8.38
C ASN A 170 -6.68 -16.97 6.92
N ARG A 171 -5.60 -17.11 6.13
CA ARG A 171 -5.58 -16.73 4.71
C ARG A 171 -5.95 -17.92 3.83
N ASN A 172 -5.00 -18.82 3.62
CA ASN A 172 -5.13 -19.96 2.71
C ASN A 172 -4.79 -21.28 3.45
N PRO A 173 -5.65 -21.76 4.38
CA PRO A 173 -5.34 -22.89 5.29
C PRO A 173 -5.06 -24.22 4.60
N HIS A 174 -5.36 -24.31 3.30
CA HIS A 174 -5.20 -25.49 2.47
C HIS A 174 -3.91 -25.48 1.64
N LEU A 175 -3.13 -24.40 1.70
CA LEU A 175 -1.87 -24.24 0.97
C LEU A 175 -0.70 -24.24 1.96
N ASP A 176 0.34 -25.00 1.64
CA ASP A 176 1.65 -24.85 2.28
C ASP A 176 2.48 -23.79 1.54
N ARG A 177 3.70 -23.55 2.03
CA ARG A 177 4.62 -22.56 1.45
C ARG A 177 4.87 -22.80 -0.04
N ASP A 178 5.21 -24.03 -0.42
CA ASP A 178 5.53 -24.38 -1.81
C ASP A 178 4.31 -24.16 -2.73
N ALA A 179 3.11 -24.46 -2.24
CA ALA A 179 1.88 -24.19 -2.95
C ALA A 179 1.61 -22.69 -3.09
N VAL A 180 1.79 -21.89 -2.03
CA VAL A 180 1.67 -20.42 -2.09
C VAL A 180 2.68 -19.85 -3.10
N GLU A 181 3.96 -20.22 -3.02
CA GLU A 181 4.98 -19.79 -3.98
C GLU A 181 4.61 -20.16 -5.41
N THR A 182 4.13 -21.39 -5.64
CA THR A 182 3.70 -21.83 -6.97
C THR A 182 2.59 -20.95 -7.53
N ARG A 183 1.61 -20.55 -6.70
CA ARG A 183 0.53 -19.66 -7.10
C ARG A 183 1.02 -18.25 -7.40
N LEU A 184 1.87 -17.68 -6.53
CA LEU A 184 2.46 -16.36 -6.74
C LEU A 184 3.31 -16.32 -8.02
N CYS A 185 4.18 -17.31 -8.25
CA CYS A 185 4.98 -17.40 -9.46
C CYS A 185 4.13 -17.53 -10.73
N ARG A 186 3.05 -18.33 -10.67
CA ARG A 186 2.12 -18.51 -11.80
C ARG A 186 1.34 -17.23 -12.13
N ASP A 187 0.82 -16.55 -11.12
CA ASP A 187 -0.12 -15.43 -11.30
C ASP A 187 0.60 -14.09 -11.49
N LEU A 188 1.75 -13.90 -10.82
CA LEU A 188 2.50 -12.65 -10.78
C LEU A 188 3.79 -12.68 -11.61
N GLY A 189 4.18 -13.84 -12.15
CA GLY A 189 5.40 -13.98 -12.97
C GLY A 189 6.70 -13.88 -12.19
N ALA A 190 6.65 -14.12 -10.88
CA ALA A 190 7.84 -14.24 -10.07
C ALA A 190 8.64 -15.51 -10.45
N SER A 191 9.96 -15.42 -10.41
CA SER A 191 10.87 -16.57 -10.49
C SER A 191 11.31 -17.06 -9.12
N ARG A 192 11.17 -16.23 -8.08
CA ARG A 192 11.54 -16.53 -6.70
C ARG A 192 10.79 -15.66 -5.71
N VAL A 193 10.67 -16.16 -4.50
CA VAL A 193 10.08 -15.44 -3.36
C VAL A 193 11.12 -15.37 -2.23
N LEU A 194 11.31 -14.18 -1.68
CA LEU A 194 12.10 -13.93 -0.50
C LEU A 194 11.17 -13.84 0.70
N TRP A 195 11.37 -14.73 1.67
CA TRP A 195 10.59 -14.79 2.90
C TRP A 195 11.37 -14.18 4.05
N LEU A 196 10.76 -13.22 4.74
CA LEU A 196 11.16 -12.83 6.09
C LEU A 196 10.40 -13.71 7.08
N GLU A 197 11.14 -14.35 7.99
CA GLU A 197 10.56 -15.18 9.05
C GLU A 197 10.38 -14.37 10.35
N HIS A 198 11.02 -13.20 10.41
CA HIS A 198 11.02 -12.31 11.57
C HIS A 198 10.51 -10.91 11.21
N GLY A 199 10.11 -10.19 12.26
CA GLY A 199 9.58 -8.83 12.16
C GLY A 199 8.07 -8.79 12.38
N HIS A 200 7.64 -7.88 13.27
CA HIS A 200 6.25 -7.55 13.52
C HIS A 200 6.20 -6.15 14.12
N LEU A 201 5.01 -5.54 14.13
CA LEU A 201 4.71 -4.30 14.85
C LEU A 201 3.54 -4.57 15.80
N GLU A 202 3.68 -4.22 17.07
CA GLU A 202 2.58 -4.26 18.03
C GLU A 202 1.51 -3.24 17.61
N GLY A 203 0.25 -3.68 17.64
CA GLY A 203 -0.87 -2.92 17.13
C GLY A 203 -1.16 -3.14 15.64
N ASP A 204 -0.33 -3.89 14.92
CA ASP A 204 -0.67 -4.38 13.58
C ASP A 204 -1.73 -5.49 13.68
N ASP A 205 -2.75 -5.41 12.83
CA ASP A 205 -3.81 -6.41 12.69
C ASP A 205 -3.77 -7.11 11.31
N THR A 206 -2.73 -6.89 10.52
CA THR A 206 -2.57 -7.49 9.19
C THR A 206 -1.86 -8.84 9.20
N ASP A 207 -1.34 -9.27 10.35
CA ASP A 207 -0.45 -10.44 10.52
C ASP A 207 0.95 -10.20 9.93
N SER A 208 1.49 -8.99 10.14
CA SER A 208 2.83 -8.54 9.73
C SER A 208 2.99 -8.37 8.22
N HIS A 209 2.12 -7.59 7.58
CA HIS A 209 2.31 -7.21 6.18
C HIS A 209 3.72 -6.65 5.91
N ILE A 210 4.30 -7.08 4.79
CA ILE A 210 5.68 -6.75 4.41
C ILE A 210 5.87 -5.24 4.17
N ASP A 211 4.84 -4.55 3.69
CA ASP A 211 4.86 -3.11 3.40
C ASP A 211 5.01 -2.23 4.65
N THR A 212 4.84 -2.79 5.85
CA THR A 212 5.09 -2.13 7.14
C THR A 212 6.52 -2.37 7.66
N LEU A 213 7.24 -3.33 7.09
CA LEU A 213 8.50 -3.86 7.58
C LEU A 213 9.68 -3.57 6.63
N ALA A 214 9.56 -3.96 5.37
CA ALA A 214 10.63 -3.84 4.37
C ALA A 214 10.07 -3.72 2.95
N ARG A 215 10.55 -2.74 2.19
CA ARG A 215 10.05 -2.42 0.84
C ARG A 215 11.17 -2.23 -0.15
N PHE A 216 10.93 -2.62 -1.40
CA PHE A 216 11.86 -2.27 -2.48
C PHE A 216 11.78 -0.77 -2.78
N CYS A 217 12.94 -0.13 -2.93
CA CYS A 217 13.01 1.27 -3.40
C CYS A 217 13.30 1.33 -4.90
N ASP A 218 14.05 0.35 -5.39
CA ASP A 218 14.28 0.01 -6.79
C ASP A 218 14.61 -1.49 -6.86
N ALA A 219 14.97 -1.99 -8.05
CA ALA A 219 15.28 -3.41 -8.25
C ALA A 219 16.54 -3.90 -7.49
N ALA A 220 17.32 -3.00 -6.90
CA ALA A 220 18.59 -3.31 -6.24
C ALA A 220 18.66 -2.85 -4.78
N SER A 221 17.60 -2.26 -4.23
CA SER A 221 17.64 -1.68 -2.90
C SER A 221 16.36 -1.85 -2.09
N ILE A 222 16.54 -1.99 -0.78
CA ILE A 222 15.48 -2.25 0.20
C ILE A 222 15.58 -1.21 1.32
N ALA A 223 14.48 -0.55 1.64
CA ALA A 223 14.31 0.19 2.88
C ALA A 223 13.56 -0.68 3.89
N TYR A 224 13.96 -0.64 5.16
CA TYR A 224 13.37 -1.49 6.19
C TYR A 224 13.40 -0.83 7.56
N VAL A 225 12.42 -1.14 8.40
CA VAL A 225 12.34 -0.63 9.77
C VAL A 225 13.36 -1.32 10.68
N ARG A 226 14.00 -0.54 11.56
CA ARG A 226 14.95 -1.05 12.55
C ARG A 226 14.66 -0.42 13.91
N CYS A 227 14.61 -1.25 14.96
CA CYS A 227 14.58 -0.78 16.34
C CYS A 227 16.00 -0.75 16.93
N ASP A 228 16.44 0.43 17.38
CA ASP A 228 17.76 0.65 17.98
C ASP A 228 17.72 0.62 19.52
N ASP A 229 16.55 0.43 20.14
CA ASP A 229 16.34 0.44 21.59
C ASP A 229 16.26 -0.99 22.15
N PRO A 230 17.29 -1.50 22.85
CA PRO A 230 17.29 -2.86 23.41
C PRO A 230 16.22 -3.13 24.46
N THR A 231 15.53 -2.10 24.95
CA THR A 231 14.46 -2.21 25.94
C THR A 231 13.06 -2.23 25.33
N ASP A 232 12.92 -1.87 24.05
CA ASP A 232 11.65 -1.93 23.34
C ASP A 232 11.35 -3.40 22.95
N PRO A 233 10.10 -3.88 23.12
CA PRO A 233 9.72 -5.27 22.83
C PRO A 233 10.02 -5.69 21.38
N HIS A 234 10.07 -4.76 20.43
CA HIS A 234 10.33 -5.05 19.02
C HIS A 234 11.81 -5.32 18.70
N TYR A 235 12.73 -4.96 19.61
CA TYR A 235 14.17 -4.99 19.31
C TYR A 235 14.67 -6.35 18.86
N ALA A 236 14.32 -7.41 19.59
CA ALA A 236 14.82 -8.76 19.30
C ALA A 236 14.33 -9.26 17.93
N GLU A 237 13.05 -9.08 17.63
CA GLU A 237 12.44 -9.51 16.37
C GLU A 237 12.93 -8.68 15.18
N LEU A 238 12.99 -7.35 15.30
CA LEU A 238 13.48 -6.49 14.22
C LEU A 238 14.99 -6.65 13.98
N ALA A 239 15.78 -6.97 15.01
CA ALA A 239 17.19 -7.32 14.84
C ALA A 239 17.37 -8.70 14.17
N ALA A 240 16.45 -9.65 14.37
CA ALA A 240 16.43 -10.90 13.63
C ALA A 240 16.08 -10.67 12.15
N MET A 241 15.03 -9.89 11.88
CA MET A 241 14.64 -9.47 10.53
C MET A 241 15.77 -8.74 9.80
N GLU A 242 16.47 -7.80 10.45
CA GLU A 242 17.62 -7.10 9.84
C GLU A 242 18.74 -8.08 9.42
N ARG A 243 18.97 -9.16 10.18
CA ARG A 243 19.94 -10.19 9.79
C ARG A 243 19.47 -10.97 8.55
N GLU A 244 18.19 -11.27 8.44
CA GLU A 244 17.60 -11.89 7.25
C GLU A 244 17.77 -10.98 6.03
N ILE A 245 17.37 -9.71 6.14
CA ILE A 245 17.48 -8.71 5.07
C ILE A 245 18.93 -8.55 4.59
N LYS A 246 19.91 -8.51 5.52
CA LYS A 246 21.35 -8.47 5.17
C LYS A 246 21.85 -9.75 4.47
N ALA A 247 21.19 -10.88 4.70
CA ALA A 247 21.50 -12.15 4.04
C ALA A 247 20.86 -12.29 2.65
N LEU A 248 19.81 -11.52 2.34
CA LEU A 248 19.16 -11.54 1.03
C LEU A 248 20.14 -11.20 -0.10
N ARG A 249 19.92 -11.82 -1.26
CA ARG A 249 20.70 -11.62 -2.48
C ARG A 249 19.78 -11.38 -3.66
N ARG A 250 20.21 -10.52 -4.58
CA ARG A 250 19.64 -10.34 -5.90
C ARG A 250 19.80 -11.61 -6.73
N GLU A 251 19.16 -11.67 -7.89
CA GLU A 251 19.23 -12.84 -8.78
C GLU A 251 20.64 -13.14 -9.27
N ASP A 252 21.46 -12.11 -9.48
CA ASP A 252 22.87 -12.24 -9.84
C ASP A 252 23.79 -12.63 -8.67
N GLY A 253 23.24 -12.87 -7.47
CA GLY A 253 23.98 -13.21 -6.26
C GLY A 253 24.62 -12.02 -5.53
N SER A 254 24.48 -10.79 -6.03
CA SER A 254 24.94 -9.58 -5.34
C SER A 254 24.05 -9.23 -4.14
N PRO A 255 24.58 -8.55 -3.09
CA PRO A 255 23.76 -8.07 -1.98
C PRO A 255 22.87 -6.89 -2.42
N TYR A 256 21.72 -6.73 -1.78
CA TYR A 256 20.91 -5.52 -1.90
C TYR A 256 21.59 -4.32 -1.22
N ARG A 257 21.36 -3.12 -1.75
CA ARG A 257 21.66 -1.88 -1.03
C ARG A 257 20.57 -1.63 0.02
N LEU A 258 20.97 -1.45 1.26
CA LEU A 258 20.05 -1.43 2.40
C LEU A 258 19.94 -0.05 3.05
N PHE A 259 18.71 0.38 3.29
CA PHE A 259 18.38 1.65 3.94
C PHE A 259 17.60 1.39 5.23
N ALA A 260 18.30 1.44 6.37
CA ALA A 260 17.68 1.27 7.68
C ALA A 260 16.90 2.54 8.04
N LEU A 261 15.58 2.41 8.15
CA LEU A 261 14.67 3.46 8.61
C LEU A 261 14.72 3.55 10.14
N PRO A 262 14.65 4.76 10.70
CA PRO A 262 14.75 4.95 12.14
C PRO A 262 13.52 4.37 12.86
N TRP A 263 13.71 3.98 14.12
CA TRP A 263 12.61 3.64 15.01
C TRP A 263 11.89 4.93 15.45
N PRO A 264 10.59 5.10 15.17
CA PRO A 264 9.82 6.19 15.76
C PRO A 264 9.67 5.94 17.27
N LYS A 265 9.42 7.01 18.04
CA LYS A 265 9.01 6.81 19.43
C LYS A 265 7.70 6.01 19.50
N PRO A 266 7.50 5.27 20.60
CA PRO A 266 6.21 4.65 20.90
C PRO A 266 5.01 5.58 20.73
N CYS A 267 4.15 5.26 19.76
CA CYS A 267 2.84 5.88 19.60
C CYS A 267 1.80 5.00 20.28
N HIS A 268 0.93 5.59 21.10
CA HIS A 268 -0.15 4.86 21.75
C HIS A 268 -1.47 5.54 21.45
N ASP A 269 -2.55 4.75 21.35
CA ASP A 269 -3.88 5.31 21.16
C ASP A 269 -4.25 6.16 22.39
N PRO A 270 -4.73 7.41 22.21
CA PRO A 270 -5.09 8.27 23.32
C PRO A 270 -6.30 7.79 24.12
N ASP A 271 -7.15 6.92 23.56
CA ASP A 271 -8.41 6.52 24.18
C ASP A 271 -8.25 5.29 25.09
N ASP A 272 -7.44 4.30 24.72
CA ASP A 272 -7.24 3.07 25.50
C ASP A 272 -5.77 2.73 25.84
N GLY A 273 -4.81 3.46 25.26
CA GLY A 273 -3.38 3.34 25.55
C GLY A 273 -2.68 2.15 24.90
N HIS A 274 -3.30 1.40 23.99
CA HIS A 274 -2.61 0.32 23.28
C HIS A 274 -1.55 0.88 22.32
N ARG A 275 -0.52 0.07 21.99
CA ARG A 275 0.57 0.47 21.10
C ARG A 275 0.10 0.51 19.65
N LEU A 276 0.44 1.57 18.93
CA LEU A 276 0.10 1.76 17.51
C LEU A 276 1.27 1.39 16.59
N PRO A 277 1.01 0.82 15.40
CA PRO A 277 2.04 0.32 14.48
C PRO A 277 2.66 1.43 13.61
N ALA A 278 3.22 2.46 14.24
CA ALA A 278 3.91 3.54 13.53
C ALA A 278 5.20 3.03 12.84
N THR A 279 5.33 3.26 11.53
CA THR A 279 6.49 2.82 10.74
C THR A 279 6.72 3.70 9.52
N TYR A 280 7.98 4.10 9.31
CA TYR A 280 8.36 4.86 8.12
C TYR A 280 8.46 4.00 6.86
N ALA A 281 8.41 2.67 6.97
CA ALA A 281 8.47 1.77 5.82
C ALA A 281 7.21 1.87 4.96
N ASN A 282 6.09 2.29 5.54
CA ASN A 282 4.79 2.38 4.86
C ASN A 282 4.65 3.67 4.03
N PHE A 283 5.72 4.07 3.31
CA PHE A 283 5.73 5.16 2.34
C PHE A 283 5.02 4.77 1.04
N LEU A 284 4.71 5.72 0.16
CA LEU A 284 4.14 5.47 -1.17
C LEU A 284 5.04 6.09 -2.24
N ILE A 285 5.43 5.28 -3.24
CA ILE A 285 6.15 5.77 -4.42
C ILE A 285 5.13 6.15 -5.50
N ILE A 286 5.17 7.41 -5.95
CA ILE A 286 4.37 7.93 -7.08
C ILE A 286 5.29 8.48 -8.17
N ASN A 287 4.78 8.82 -9.34
CA ASN A 287 5.54 9.49 -10.39
C ASN A 287 6.26 10.73 -9.84
N GLY A 288 7.59 10.76 -9.86
CA GLY A 288 8.40 11.92 -9.44
C GLY A 288 8.49 12.21 -7.93
N ALA A 289 7.74 11.52 -7.07
CA ALA A 289 7.76 11.77 -5.62
C ALA A 289 7.59 10.50 -4.78
N VAL A 290 7.87 10.61 -3.48
CA VAL A 290 7.56 9.62 -2.45
C VAL A 290 6.83 10.33 -1.31
N LEU A 291 5.63 9.85 -0.99
CA LEU A 291 4.88 10.31 0.18
C LEU A 291 5.35 9.48 1.38
N VAL A 292 5.75 10.15 2.45
CA VAL A 292 6.37 9.52 3.62
C VAL A 292 5.49 9.75 4.85
N PRO A 293 5.06 8.70 5.58
CA PRO A 293 4.31 8.91 6.81
C PRO A 293 5.20 9.58 7.86
N THR A 294 4.60 10.48 8.63
CA THR A 294 5.25 11.19 9.74
C THR A 294 4.38 11.13 10.98
N TYR A 295 5.02 11.19 12.15
CA TYR A 295 4.38 10.89 13.43
C TYR A 295 4.55 12.00 14.46
N GLY A 296 5.06 13.18 14.06
CA GLY A 296 5.38 14.27 14.98
C GLY A 296 6.58 13.94 15.87
N ASP A 297 7.49 13.09 15.39
CA ASP A 297 8.69 12.66 16.10
C ASP A 297 9.95 13.26 15.48
N ALA A 298 11.02 13.41 16.27
CA ALA A 298 12.31 13.85 15.74
C ALA A 298 12.89 12.88 14.71
N ALA A 299 12.52 11.60 14.77
CA ALA A 299 12.86 10.58 13.79
C ALA A 299 12.26 10.84 12.40
N ASP A 300 11.20 11.67 12.27
CA ASP A 300 10.59 12.03 10.99
C ASP A 300 11.65 12.63 10.03
N PHE A 301 12.51 13.52 10.54
CA PHE A 301 13.59 14.11 9.76
C PHE A 301 14.62 13.08 9.30
N ARG A 302 14.98 12.14 10.17
CA ARG A 302 15.94 11.07 9.84
C ARG A 302 15.36 10.11 8.82
N ALA A 303 14.07 9.80 8.90
CA ALA A 303 13.38 8.97 7.92
C ALA A 303 13.40 9.63 6.54
N LEU A 304 13.11 10.93 6.47
CA LEU A 304 13.22 11.71 5.22
C LEU A 304 14.65 11.72 4.67
N GLU A 305 15.68 11.89 5.49
CA GLU A 305 17.08 11.83 5.04
C GLU A 305 17.45 10.47 4.44
N VAL A 306 17.08 9.37 5.12
CA VAL A 306 17.33 8.00 4.65
C VAL A 306 16.60 7.74 3.34
N LEU A 307 15.32 8.09 3.26
CA LEU A 307 14.53 7.92 2.04
C LEU A 307 15.02 8.82 0.92
N LYS A 308 15.61 9.99 1.20
CA LYS A 308 16.17 10.85 0.15
C LYS A 308 17.41 10.22 -0.46
N ALA A 309 18.19 9.49 0.34
CA ALA A 309 19.32 8.71 -0.16
C ALA A 309 18.88 7.47 -0.97
N ALA A 310 17.69 6.92 -0.68
CA ALA A 310 17.06 5.84 -1.43
C ALA A 310 16.42 6.32 -2.74
N PHE A 311 15.84 7.52 -2.73
CA PHE A 311 15.12 8.12 -3.86
C PHE A 311 15.73 9.49 -4.23
N PRO A 312 16.97 9.52 -4.75
CA PRO A 312 17.69 10.78 -5.00
C PRO A 312 16.94 11.70 -5.98
N ASP A 313 16.28 11.11 -6.98
CA ASP A 313 15.60 11.83 -8.06
C ASP A 313 14.11 12.10 -7.79
N ARG A 314 13.62 11.79 -6.58
CA ARG A 314 12.22 12.03 -6.19
C ARG A 314 12.10 13.10 -5.12
N ASP A 315 11.02 13.86 -5.19
CA ASP A 315 10.62 14.74 -4.08
C ASP A 315 10.11 13.89 -2.92
N LEU A 316 10.42 14.28 -1.68
CA LEU A 316 9.84 13.65 -0.49
C LEU A 316 8.77 14.54 0.09
N ILE A 317 7.59 13.97 0.31
CA ILE A 317 6.42 14.69 0.78
C ILE A 317 5.98 14.05 2.11
N PRO A 318 6.26 14.69 3.25
CA PRO A 318 5.79 14.19 4.55
C PRO A 318 4.27 14.34 4.65
N ILE A 319 3.61 13.30 5.17
CA ILE A 319 2.18 13.28 5.46
C ILE A 319 2.00 12.89 6.93
N ASP A 320 1.22 13.63 7.70
CA ASP A 320 0.94 13.27 9.10
C ASP A 320 -0.01 12.07 9.12
N CYS A 321 0.48 10.94 9.63
CA CYS A 321 -0.25 9.69 9.68
C CYS A 321 -0.68 9.30 11.09
N ARG A 322 -0.60 10.21 12.07
CA ARG A 322 -1.02 9.92 13.46
C ARG A 322 -2.49 9.54 13.56
N ALA A 323 -3.35 10.10 12.72
CA ALA A 323 -4.76 9.70 12.66
C ALA A 323 -4.92 8.32 12.01
N VAL A 324 -4.07 8.00 11.01
CA VAL A 324 -4.15 6.74 10.24
C VAL A 324 -3.81 5.54 11.11
N ILE A 325 -2.70 5.63 11.86
CA ILE A 325 -2.22 4.52 12.72
C ILE A 325 -3.17 4.15 13.85
N ARG A 326 -4.19 4.97 14.14
CA ARG A 326 -5.25 4.63 15.11
C ARG A 326 -6.22 3.56 14.62
N GLN A 327 -6.18 3.24 13.32
CA GLN A 327 -6.86 2.10 12.73
C GLN A 327 -5.83 1.09 12.19
N HIS A 328 -4.71 0.94 12.90
CA HIS A 328 -3.69 -0.11 12.71
C HIS A 328 -2.96 -0.15 11.36
N GLY A 329 -3.30 0.70 10.39
CA GLY A 329 -2.57 0.88 9.12
C GLY A 329 -1.77 2.18 9.05
N SER A 330 -1.09 2.42 7.93
CA SER A 330 -0.40 3.69 7.67
C SER A 330 -0.60 4.13 6.21
N LEU A 331 0.22 5.06 5.73
CA LEU A 331 0.01 5.77 4.46
C LEU A 331 -0.13 4.87 3.24
N HIS A 332 0.76 3.89 3.08
CA HIS A 332 0.75 2.99 1.94
C HIS A 332 -0.52 2.14 1.88
N CYS A 333 -1.03 1.70 3.05
CA CYS A 333 -2.23 0.89 3.20
C CYS A 333 -3.48 1.57 2.61
N LEU A 334 -3.53 2.92 2.65
CA LEU A 334 -4.64 3.71 2.11
C LEU A 334 -4.67 3.79 0.58
N THR A 335 -3.64 3.26 -0.10
CA THR A 335 -3.36 3.59 -1.51
C THR A 335 -3.14 2.36 -2.37
N MET A 336 -3.52 2.44 -3.64
CA MET A 336 -3.11 1.48 -4.66
C MET A 336 -2.69 2.20 -5.94
N GLN A 337 -1.48 1.96 -6.42
CA GLN A 337 -1.03 2.48 -7.71
C GLN A 337 -1.71 1.76 -8.86
N LEU A 338 -2.21 2.53 -9.83
CA LEU A 338 -2.75 2.00 -11.09
C LEU A 338 -1.75 2.33 -12.20
N PRO A 339 -1.18 1.31 -12.89
CA PRO A 339 -0.08 1.52 -13.82
C PRO A 339 -0.54 2.27 -15.06
N HIS A 340 0.43 2.83 -15.78
CA HIS A 340 0.18 3.56 -17.00
C HIS A 340 -0.50 2.69 -18.06
N GLY A 341 -1.60 3.18 -18.62
CA GLY A 341 -2.43 2.44 -19.57
C GLY A 341 -3.52 1.59 -18.94
N ALA A 342 -3.67 1.56 -17.61
CA ALA A 342 -4.76 0.81 -16.95
C ALA A 342 -6.10 1.54 -16.99
N LEU A 343 -6.11 2.88 -16.89
CA LEU A 343 -7.33 3.67 -16.72
C LEU A 343 -7.95 4.10 -18.05
N ALA A 344 -9.28 4.12 -18.11
CA ALA A 344 -9.99 4.65 -19.26
C ALA A 344 -9.68 6.17 -19.45
N PRO A 345 -9.23 6.61 -20.64
CA PRO A 345 -8.82 8.01 -20.87
C PRO A 345 -9.91 9.04 -20.59
N THR A 346 -11.18 8.63 -20.72
CA THR A 346 -12.35 9.48 -20.49
C THR A 346 -12.55 9.87 -19.03
N LEU A 347 -11.99 9.12 -18.08
CA LEU A 347 -12.15 9.39 -16.64
C LEU A 347 -11.52 10.72 -16.21
N LEU A 348 -10.40 11.07 -16.82
CA LEU A 348 -9.59 12.24 -16.44
C LEU A 348 -9.90 13.47 -17.30
N ALA A 349 -10.72 13.30 -18.34
CA ALA A 349 -11.16 14.37 -19.23
C ALA A 349 -12.57 14.89 -18.89
N ALA A 350 -13.34 14.15 -18.08
CA ALA A 350 -14.77 14.41 -17.86
C ALA A 350 -15.09 15.66 -17.03
N ASP A 351 -14.16 16.13 -16.18
CA ASP A 351 -14.39 17.29 -15.31
C ASP A 351 -13.71 18.58 -15.81
N ALA A 352 -13.15 18.59 -17.03
CA ALA A 352 -12.49 19.77 -17.62
C ALA A 352 -13.42 20.71 -18.42
N GLY A 353 -14.75 20.53 -18.28
CA GLY A 353 -15.79 21.20 -19.08
C GLY A 353 -16.55 22.30 -18.36
#